data_AF-A0A3C1GZW1-F1
#
_entry.id   AF-A0A3C1GZW1-F1
#
_cell.length_a   1.000
_cell.length_b   1.000
_cell.length_c   1.000
_cell.angle_alpha   90.00
_cell.angle_beta   90.00
_cell.angle_gamma   90.00
#
_symmetry.space_group_name_H-M   'P 1'
#
loop_
_entity.id
_entity.type
_entity.pdbx_description
1 polymer ?
#
loop_
_entity_poly.entity_id
_entity_poly.type
_entity_poly.pdbx_seq_one_letter_code
_entity_poly.pdbx_strand_id
1 'polypeptide(L)'
;MEKNEFKSLCKKMFYKYGLVKIKNGYFLENEDYVLSIFFQSSYAATYYVNFCFSVKGYNKNLPNLEEVWDTDFSHRIMFPAIDGDKRYLSGLFEYGKFTVEETEPYFDVAFNEWILPIFREGKKNALKNIRKFFGPPENILYVRKGLYEYLLKEAAM
;
A
#
# COMPACT_ATOMS: atom_id res chain seq x y z
N MET A 1 -6.43 14.57 14.80
CA MET A 1 -6.41 15.37 13.55
C MET A 1 -7.68 15.11 12.77
N GLU A 2 -8.18 16.14 12.10
CA GLU A 2 -9.37 16.09 11.28
C GLU A 2 -9.08 15.53 9.89
N LYS A 3 -10.15 15.20 9.16
CA LYS A 3 -10.08 14.61 7.81
C LYS A 3 -9.19 15.37 6.83
N ASN A 4 -9.26 16.70 6.82
CA ASN A 4 -8.49 17.52 5.88
C ASN A 4 -7.00 17.58 6.25
N GLU A 5 -6.68 17.55 7.54
CA GLU A 5 -5.31 17.47 8.03
C GLU A 5 -4.70 16.12 7.65
N PHE A 6 -5.43 15.02 7.87
CA PHE A 6 -4.97 13.69 7.50
C PHE A 6 -4.74 13.54 6.00
N LYS A 7 -5.63 14.07 5.16
CA LYS A 7 -5.45 14.07 3.70
C LYS A 7 -4.23 14.89 3.26
N SER A 8 -4.00 16.03 3.91
CA SER A 8 -2.82 16.87 3.66
C SER A 8 -1.53 16.15 4.06
N LEU A 9 -1.53 15.46 5.21
CA LEU A 9 -0.43 14.60 5.63
C LEU A 9 -0.17 13.48 4.62
N CYS A 10 -1.20 12.73 4.21
CA CYS A 10 -1.08 11.70 3.19
C CYS A 10 -0.41 12.24 1.92
N LYS A 11 -0.90 13.37 1.40
CA LYS A 11 -0.35 14.01 0.20
C LYS A 11 1.12 14.40 0.38
N LYS A 12 1.47 15.03 1.51
CA LYS A 12 2.85 15.37 1.87
C LYS A 12 3.74 14.13 1.83
N MET A 13 3.31 13.04 2.48
CA MET A 13 4.08 11.80 2.56
C MET A 13 4.22 11.11 1.22
N PHE A 14 3.15 11.04 0.41
CA PHE A 14 3.23 10.41 -0.90
C PHE A 14 4.19 11.17 -1.84
N TYR A 15 4.18 12.50 -1.80
CA TYR A 15 5.12 13.31 -2.55
C TYR A 15 6.56 13.20 -2.02
N LYS A 16 6.75 13.14 -0.71
CA LYS A 16 8.06 12.85 -0.09
C LYS A 16 8.67 11.56 -0.64
N TYR A 17 7.84 10.55 -0.89
CA TYR A 17 8.24 9.26 -1.43
C TYR A 17 8.22 9.15 -2.97
N GLY A 18 8.01 10.27 -3.65
CA GLY A 18 8.12 10.37 -5.11
C GLY A 18 6.88 9.93 -5.89
N LEU A 19 5.76 9.65 -5.22
CA LEU A 19 4.52 9.32 -5.92
C LEU A 19 3.95 10.58 -6.58
N VAL A 20 3.35 10.41 -7.76
CA VAL A 20 2.66 11.47 -8.50
C VAL A 20 1.15 11.27 -8.43
N LYS A 21 0.39 12.35 -8.33
CA LYS A 21 -1.09 12.28 -8.34
C LYS A 21 -1.59 12.12 -9.78
N ILE A 22 -2.39 11.09 -10.04
CA ILE A 22 -3.11 10.92 -11.31
C ILE A 22 -4.56 10.55 -11.01
N LYS A 23 -5.54 11.26 -11.58
CA LYS A 23 -6.98 11.07 -11.32
C LYS A 23 -7.28 10.81 -9.83
N ASN A 24 -7.68 9.60 -9.46
CA ASN A 24 -8.08 9.19 -8.11
C ASN A 24 -6.95 8.55 -7.27
N GLY A 25 -5.83 8.14 -7.87
CA GLY A 25 -4.71 7.51 -7.17
C GLY A 25 -3.43 8.36 -7.07
N TYR A 26 -2.44 7.82 -6.36
CA TYR A 26 -1.05 8.27 -6.37
C TYR A 26 -0.18 7.13 -6.88
N PHE A 27 0.78 7.41 -7.74
CA PHE A 27 1.48 6.37 -8.50
C PHE A 27 2.98 6.57 -8.48
N LEU A 28 3.71 5.46 -8.46
CA LEU A 28 5.15 5.40 -8.71
C LEU A 28 5.43 4.15 -9.55
N GLU A 29 6.28 4.27 -10.56
CA GLU A 29 6.51 3.22 -11.55
C GLU A 29 8.01 2.93 -11.69
N ASN A 30 8.34 1.66 -11.84
CA ASN A 30 9.67 1.19 -12.23
C ASN A 30 9.54 0.10 -13.32
N GLU A 31 10.62 -0.61 -13.63
CA GLU A 31 10.62 -1.62 -14.71
C GLU A 31 9.68 -2.80 -14.44
N ASP A 32 9.48 -3.18 -13.18
CA ASP A 32 8.72 -4.36 -12.77
C ASP A 32 7.28 -4.06 -12.34
N TYR A 33 7.04 -2.89 -11.77
CA TYR A 33 5.84 -2.59 -11.01
C TYR A 33 5.30 -1.19 -11.28
N VAL A 34 3.98 -1.07 -11.12
CA VAL A 34 3.30 0.17 -10.76
C VAL A 34 2.83 0.05 -9.31
N LEU A 35 3.43 0.85 -8.43
CA LEU A 35 2.92 1.10 -7.08
C LEU A 35 1.81 2.13 -7.19
N SER A 36 0.64 1.80 -6.65
CA SER A 36 -0.49 2.73 -6.56
C SER A 36 -1.01 2.85 -5.14
N ILE A 37 -1.41 4.05 -4.74
CA ILE A 37 -2.06 4.31 -3.46
C ILE A 37 -3.43 4.92 -3.73
N PHE A 38 -4.45 4.26 -3.18
CA PHE A 38 -5.83 4.68 -3.27
C PHE A 38 -6.40 4.90 -1.88
N PHE A 39 -7.23 5.93 -1.80
CA PHE A 39 -8.00 6.17 -0.62
C PHE A 39 -9.35 5.46 -0.69
N GLN A 40 -9.78 4.88 0.43
CA GLN A 40 -11.10 4.30 0.56
C GLN A 40 -11.79 4.84 1.80
N SER A 41 -12.90 5.56 1.60
CA SER A 41 -13.78 5.98 2.69
C SER A 41 -14.53 4.78 3.26
N SER A 42 -14.70 4.75 4.58
CA SER A 42 -15.66 3.87 5.24
C SER A 42 -16.92 4.67 5.63
N TYR A 43 -18.00 3.99 6.01
CA TYR A 43 -19.26 4.61 6.47
C TYR A 43 -19.12 5.38 7.80
N ALA A 44 -18.01 5.24 8.53
CA ALA A 44 -17.73 5.94 9.77
C ALA A 44 -16.77 7.13 9.58
N ALA A 45 -16.44 7.83 10.68
CA ALA A 45 -15.40 8.87 10.73
C ALA A 45 -13.98 8.28 10.60
N THR A 46 -13.79 7.40 9.62
CA THR A 46 -12.61 6.55 9.49
C THR A 46 -12.22 6.35 8.03
N TYR A 47 -10.97 5.95 7.81
CA TYR A 47 -10.37 5.94 6.48
C TYR A 47 -9.35 4.83 6.29
N TYR A 48 -9.30 4.27 5.07
CA TYR A 48 -8.25 3.35 4.67
C TYR A 48 -7.32 4.03 3.66
N VAL A 49 -6.02 3.78 3.82
CA VAL A 49 -4.99 4.10 2.84
C VAL A 49 -4.48 2.78 2.28
N ASN A 50 -4.98 2.40 1.10
CA ASN A 50 -4.60 1.16 0.44
C ASN A 50 -3.38 1.42 -0.44
N PHE A 51 -2.30 0.66 -0.25
CA PHE A 51 -1.22 0.58 -1.22
C PHE A 51 -1.34 -0.71 -2.01
N CYS A 52 -0.97 -0.65 -3.28
CA CYS A 52 -1.18 -1.73 -4.22
C CYS A 52 0.00 -1.84 -5.16
N PHE A 53 0.25 -3.07 -5.62
CA PHE A 53 1.22 -3.37 -6.65
C PHE A 53 0.50 -3.97 -7.84
N SER A 54 0.78 -3.43 -9.02
CA SER A 54 0.45 -4.02 -10.31
C SER A 54 1.74 -4.44 -11.00
N VAL A 55 1.87 -5.71 -11.31
CA VAL A 55 3.06 -6.32 -11.89
C VAL A 55 3.02 -6.18 -13.40
N LYS A 56 4.00 -5.51 -13.98
CA LYS A 56 4.13 -5.35 -15.42
C LYS A 56 4.38 -6.70 -16.08
N GLY A 57 3.69 -6.93 -17.20
CA GLY A 57 3.67 -8.21 -17.90
C GLY A 57 2.61 -9.20 -17.40
N TYR A 58 2.05 -8.99 -16.21
CA TYR A 58 0.93 -9.79 -15.69
C TYR A 58 -0.39 -9.00 -15.71
N ASN A 59 -0.39 -7.78 -15.16
CA ASN A 59 -1.58 -6.94 -15.10
C ASN A 59 -1.93 -6.38 -16.49
N LYS A 60 -3.08 -6.79 -17.03
CA LYS A 60 -3.58 -6.36 -18.34
C LYS A 60 -4.26 -4.99 -18.35
N ASN A 61 -4.55 -4.43 -17.17
CA ASN A 61 -5.23 -3.14 -17.04
C ASN A 61 -4.26 -1.96 -17.08
N LEU A 62 -2.94 -2.17 -17.00
CA LEU A 62 -1.97 -1.08 -17.08
C LEU A 62 -2.02 -0.36 -18.44
N PRO A 63 -2.00 0.99 -18.50
CA PRO A 63 -1.89 1.95 -17.38
C PRO A 63 -3.24 2.45 -16.80
N ASN A 64 -4.37 1.89 -17.21
CA ASN A 64 -5.73 2.33 -16.85
C ASN A 64 -6.19 1.85 -15.45
N LEU A 65 -5.37 2.07 -14.42
CA LEU A 65 -5.75 1.76 -13.04
C LEU A 65 -6.62 2.88 -12.46
N GLU A 66 -7.84 2.57 -12.03
CA GLU A 66 -8.74 3.55 -11.43
C GLU A 66 -9.01 3.28 -9.94
N GLU A 67 -8.99 2.01 -9.53
CA GLU A 67 -9.25 1.58 -8.15
C GLU A 67 -8.35 0.43 -7.65
N VAL A 68 -8.45 0.11 -6.36
CA VAL A 68 -7.72 -1.00 -5.71
C VAL A 68 -7.98 -2.32 -6.43
N TRP A 69 -9.21 -2.56 -6.87
CA TRP A 69 -9.63 -3.78 -7.54
C TRP A 69 -9.11 -3.94 -8.97
N ASP A 70 -8.33 -2.99 -9.48
CA ASP A 70 -7.62 -3.08 -10.77
C ASP A 70 -6.17 -3.58 -10.61
N THR A 71 -5.71 -3.76 -9.37
CA THR A 71 -4.31 -4.07 -9.03
C THR A 71 -4.07 -5.55 -8.72
N ASP A 72 -2.82 -6.02 -8.71
CA ASP A 72 -2.50 -7.45 -8.55
C ASP A 72 -2.43 -7.89 -7.09
N PHE A 73 -1.94 -7.00 -6.24
CA PHE A 73 -1.84 -7.19 -4.81
C PHE A 73 -2.15 -5.88 -4.11
N SER A 74 -2.90 -5.91 -3.01
CA SER A 74 -3.18 -4.73 -2.21
C SER A 74 -3.14 -5.04 -0.72
N HIS A 75 -2.73 -4.03 0.05
CA HIS A 75 -2.79 -4.04 1.50
C HIS A 75 -3.01 -2.60 2.00
N ARG A 76 -3.16 -2.44 3.32
CA ARG A 76 -3.35 -1.15 3.98
C ARG A 76 -2.09 -0.70 4.72
N ILE A 77 -1.84 0.61 4.71
CA ILE A 77 -0.94 1.24 5.68
C ILE A 77 -1.59 1.12 7.06
N MET A 78 -0.79 0.68 8.04
CA MET A 78 -1.24 0.50 9.41
C MET A 78 -0.97 1.76 10.23
N PHE A 79 -1.97 2.21 10.96
CA PHE A 79 -1.95 3.39 11.80
C PHE A 79 -2.20 3.00 13.26
N PRO A 80 -1.83 3.85 14.22
CA PRO A 80 -2.19 3.64 15.61
C PRO A 80 -3.72 3.70 15.76
N ALA A 81 -4.24 2.84 16.63
CA ALA A 81 -5.64 2.79 17.03
C ALA A 81 -5.74 2.57 18.55
N ILE A 82 -6.85 3.00 19.14
CA ILE A 82 -7.13 2.88 20.57
C ILE A 82 -8.53 2.29 20.75
N ASP A 83 -8.62 1.22 21.52
CA ASP A 83 -9.87 0.62 22.00
C ASP A 83 -9.83 0.54 23.54
N GLY A 84 -10.59 1.40 24.21
CA GLY A 84 -10.44 1.63 25.65
C GLY A 84 -9.02 2.09 26.00
N ASP A 85 -8.35 1.34 26.87
CA ASP A 85 -6.95 1.58 27.27
C ASP A 85 -5.93 0.85 26.38
N LYS A 86 -6.38 0.08 25.38
CA LYS A 86 -5.49 -0.72 24.53
C LYS A 86 -5.09 0.06 23.28
N ARG A 87 -3.78 0.23 23.09
CA ARG A 87 -3.20 0.76 21.85
C ARG A 87 -2.73 -0.38 20.95
N TYR A 88 -3.07 -0.33 19.68
CA TYR A 88 -2.70 -1.34 18.68
C TYR A 88 -2.55 -0.71 17.29
N LEU A 89 -2.19 -1.53 16.29
CA LEU A 89 -2.12 -1.12 14.89
C LEU A 89 -3.37 -1.55 14.13
N SER A 90 -3.96 -0.63 13.38
CA SER A 90 -5.13 -0.88 12.53
C SER A 90 -4.90 -0.33 11.13
N GLY A 91 -5.42 -1.01 10.11
CA GLY A 91 -5.48 -0.43 8.77
C GLY A 91 -6.48 0.73 8.67
N LEU A 92 -7.37 0.83 9.66
CA LEU A 92 -8.38 1.88 9.80
C LEU A 92 -7.78 3.07 10.55
N PHE A 93 -7.71 4.23 9.90
CA PHE A 93 -7.41 5.48 10.57
C PHE A 93 -8.70 6.11 11.11
N GLU A 94 -8.72 6.48 12.39
CA GLU A 94 -9.84 7.17 13.03
C GLU A 94 -9.54 8.66 13.20
N TYR A 95 -10.41 9.52 12.66
CA TYR A 95 -10.25 10.97 12.82
C TYR A 95 -10.42 11.38 14.29
N GLY A 96 -9.78 12.48 14.67
CA GLY A 96 -9.88 13.05 16.02
C GLY A 96 -9.09 12.29 17.11
N LYS A 97 -8.48 11.14 16.82
CA LYS A 97 -7.77 10.32 17.82
C LYS A 97 -6.27 10.60 17.95
N PHE A 98 -5.60 10.97 16.86
CA PHE A 98 -4.13 11.14 16.83
C PHE A 98 -3.73 12.45 16.13
N THR A 99 -2.63 13.08 16.57
CA THR A 99 -2.07 14.27 15.89
C THR A 99 -1.26 13.91 14.64
N VAL A 100 -0.87 14.92 13.87
CA VAL A 100 0.00 14.74 12.70
C VAL A 100 1.34 14.12 13.11
N GLU A 101 1.94 14.63 14.18
CA GLU A 101 3.24 14.20 14.71
C GLU A 101 3.20 12.74 15.18
N GLU A 102 2.08 12.31 15.76
CA GLU A 102 1.89 10.92 16.17
C GLU A 102 1.67 9.97 14.99
N THR A 103 1.16 10.46 13.86
CA THR A 103 0.76 9.62 12.72
C THR A 103 1.82 9.57 11.62
N GLU A 104 2.55 10.66 11.38
CA GLU A 104 3.58 10.76 10.33
C GLU A 104 4.61 9.62 10.35
N PRO A 105 5.15 9.18 11.51
CA PRO A 105 6.12 8.09 11.56
C PRO A 105 5.62 6.76 10.98
N TYR A 106 4.31 6.49 11.03
CA TYR A 106 3.74 5.25 10.51
C TYR A 106 3.77 5.18 8.98
N PHE A 107 3.74 6.32 8.29
CA PHE A 107 4.03 6.36 6.86
C PHE A 107 5.50 6.02 6.59
N ASP A 108 6.42 6.59 7.36
CA ASP A 108 7.84 6.35 7.17
C ASP A 108 8.19 4.87 7.38
N VAL A 109 7.63 4.24 8.42
CA VAL A 109 7.73 2.79 8.64
C VAL A 109 7.14 2.02 7.45
N ALA A 110 5.90 2.30 7.05
CA ALA A 110 5.27 1.57 5.96
C ALA A 110 6.05 1.68 4.64
N PHE A 111 6.53 2.87 4.29
CA PHE A 111 7.29 3.10 3.07
C PHE A 111 8.69 2.49 3.12
N ASN A 112 9.46 2.77 4.17
CA ASN A 112 10.86 2.36 4.24
C ASN A 112 11.02 0.87 4.51
N GLU A 113 10.15 0.30 5.33
CA GLU A 113 10.29 -1.10 5.74
C GLU A 113 9.60 -2.06 4.78
N TRP A 114 8.43 -1.73 4.23
CA TRP A 114 7.60 -2.73 3.53
C TRP A 114 7.34 -2.37 2.07
N ILE A 115 6.81 -1.16 1.80
CA ILE A 115 6.37 -0.79 0.44
C ILE A 115 7.56 -0.65 -0.50
N LEU A 116 8.55 0.19 -0.16
CA LEU A 116 9.67 0.44 -1.07
C LEU A 116 10.61 -0.76 -1.22
N PRO A 117 10.86 -1.59 -0.20
CA PRO A 117 11.62 -2.83 -0.41
C PRO A 117 10.94 -3.79 -1.37
N ILE A 118 9.61 -3.95 -1.33
CA ILE A 118 8.88 -4.74 -2.34
C ILE A 118 8.99 -4.09 -3.72
N PHE A 119 8.83 -2.77 -3.79
CA PHE A 119 8.85 -2.02 -5.05
C PHE A 119 10.22 -2.05 -5.74
N ARG A 120 11.29 -1.74 -5.01
CA ARG A 120 12.63 -1.45 -5.56
C ARG A 120 13.50 -2.67 -5.79
N GLU A 121 13.31 -3.74 -5.03
CA GLU A 121 14.19 -4.92 -5.12
C GLU A 121 13.77 -5.91 -6.22
N GLY A 122 12.72 -5.57 -6.97
CA GLY A 122 12.26 -6.28 -8.17
C GLY A 122 11.53 -7.61 -7.92
N LYS A 123 11.06 -8.25 -9.00
CA LYS A 123 10.21 -9.47 -8.94
C LYS A 123 10.80 -10.61 -8.12
N LYS A 124 12.11 -10.80 -8.20
CA LYS A 124 12.84 -11.86 -7.50
C LYS A 124 12.76 -11.72 -5.97
N ASN A 125 12.89 -10.49 -5.46
CA ASN A 125 12.88 -10.23 -4.03
C ASN A 125 11.49 -9.89 -3.48
N ALA A 126 10.53 -9.56 -4.34
CA ALA A 126 9.15 -9.27 -3.92
C ALA A 126 8.53 -10.42 -3.11
N LEU A 127 8.70 -11.68 -3.53
CA LEU A 127 8.19 -12.83 -2.77
C LEU A 127 8.82 -12.93 -1.37
N LYS A 128 10.12 -12.67 -1.25
CA LYS A 128 10.83 -12.65 0.03
C LYS A 128 10.34 -11.52 0.93
N ASN A 129 10.18 -10.32 0.38
CA ASN A 129 9.73 -9.15 1.13
C ASN A 129 8.25 -9.29 1.54
N ILE A 130 7.38 -9.76 0.66
CA ILE A 130 5.99 -10.08 1.00
C ILE A 130 5.96 -11.13 2.12
N ARG A 131 6.76 -12.21 2.00
CA ARG A 131 6.85 -13.26 3.03
C ARG A 131 7.23 -12.69 4.39
N LYS A 132 8.25 -11.83 4.41
CA LYS A 132 8.79 -11.21 5.62
C LYS A 132 7.75 -10.35 6.35
N PHE A 133 6.92 -9.60 5.63
CA PHE A 133 6.06 -8.58 6.23
C PHE A 133 4.60 -8.96 6.35
N PHE A 134 4.10 -9.84 5.48
CA PHE A 134 2.69 -10.19 5.42
C PHE A 134 2.42 -11.69 5.63
N GLY A 135 3.47 -12.51 5.68
CA GLY A 135 3.35 -13.97 5.77
C GLY A 135 3.35 -14.64 4.39
N PRO A 136 2.98 -15.93 4.29
CA PRO A 136 3.17 -16.73 3.08
C PRO A 136 2.57 -16.06 1.81
N PRO A 137 3.39 -15.66 0.82
CA PRO A 137 2.92 -14.94 -0.37
C PRO A 137 1.82 -15.65 -1.15
N GLU A 138 1.85 -16.98 -1.19
CA GLU A 138 0.84 -17.84 -1.80
C GLU A 138 -0.58 -17.59 -1.27
N ASN A 139 -0.72 -17.21 0.01
CA ASN A 139 -2.02 -16.94 0.63
C ASN A 139 -2.51 -15.51 0.36
N ILE A 140 -1.57 -14.59 0.08
CA ILE A 140 -1.84 -13.15 -0.06
C ILE A 140 -2.07 -12.79 -1.53
N LEU A 141 -1.26 -13.38 -2.41
CA LEU A 141 -1.26 -13.12 -3.84
C LEU A 141 -2.30 -13.97 -4.59
N TYR A 142 -2.96 -14.92 -3.93
CA TYR A 142 -4.08 -15.68 -4.51
C TYR A 142 -5.29 -14.78 -4.86
N VAL A 143 -5.40 -13.60 -4.24
CA VAL A 143 -6.44 -12.60 -4.58
C VAL A 143 -6.50 -12.34 -6.09
N ARG A 144 -5.36 -12.46 -6.77
CA ARG A 144 -5.26 -12.48 -8.24
C ARG A 144 -4.67 -13.81 -8.69
N LYS A 145 -5.56 -14.79 -8.85
CA LYS A 145 -5.27 -16.18 -9.26
C LYS A 145 -4.12 -16.29 -10.26
N GLY A 146 -3.04 -16.98 -9.88
CA GLY A 146 -1.88 -17.24 -10.75
C GLY A 146 -0.72 -16.24 -10.63
N LEU A 147 -0.86 -15.18 -9.84
CA LEU A 147 0.20 -14.18 -9.66
C LEU A 147 1.44 -14.74 -8.96
N TYR A 148 1.24 -15.60 -7.95
CA TYR A 148 2.33 -16.22 -7.22
C TYR A 148 3.18 -17.10 -8.15
N GLU A 149 2.54 -17.94 -8.96
CA GLU A 149 3.19 -18.80 -9.95
C GLU A 149 3.90 -17.99 -11.03
N TYR A 150 3.29 -16.88 -11.48
CA TYR A 150 3.93 -15.95 -12.41
C TYR A 150 5.21 -15.37 -11.81
N LEU A 151 5.17 -14.83 -10.60
CA LEU A 151 6.35 -14.27 -9.93
C LEU A 151 7.43 -15.31 -9.67
N LEU A 152 7.07 -16.56 -9.37
CA LEU A 152 8.04 -17.66 -9.25
C LEU A 152 8.78 -17.92 -10.58
N LYS A 153 8.05 -17.92 -11.70
CA LYS A 153 8.64 -18.08 -13.02
C LYS A 153 9.56 -16.91 -13.36
N GLU A 154 9.13 -15.68 -13.11
CA GLU A 154 9.93 -14.47 -13.35
C GLU A 154 11.17 -14.40 -12.46
N ALA A 155 11.08 -14.86 -11.21
CA ALA A 155 12.21 -14.90 -10.28
C ALA A 155 13.28 -15.95 -10.62
N ALA A 156 12.92 -16.94 -11.46
CA ALA A 156 13.79 -18.02 -11.91
C ALA A 156 14.54 -17.72 -13.23
N MET A 157 14.16 -16.65 -13.92
CA MET A 157 14.87 -16.11 -15.10
C MET A 157 15.98 -15.16 -14.68
#